data_AF-A0A0G1KT35-F1
#
_entry.id   AF-A0A0G1KT35-F1
#
_cell.length_a   1.000
_cell.length_b   1.000
_cell.length_c   1.000
_cell.angle_alpha   90.00
_cell.angle_beta   90.00
_cell.angle_gamma   90.00
#
_symmetry.space_group_name_H-M   'P 1'
#
loop_
_entity.id
_entity.type
_entity.pdbx_description
1 polymer ?
#
loop_
_entity_poly.entity_id
_entity_poly.type
_entity_poly.pdbx_seq_one_letter_code
_entity_poly.pdbx_strand_id
1 'polypeptide(L)'
;MKKFIPIIAVALVVGGASFYGGMTYAGNKAAVDRQERMQQFGANAGAGFRSGAGQRDGQGGFTAGEIIAKDDKSVTIKIQDARLPDGQGGSKIIFLSDSTKIAKSTDGALSDLEVGKNISVNGVPNSDGSITAQTIQLLPQP
;
A
#
# COMPACT_ATOMS: atom_id res chain seq x y z
N MET A 1 -63.36 -21.61 -2.73
CA MET A 1 -62.17 -21.68 -3.60
C MET A 1 -62.27 -20.83 -4.87
N LYS A 2 -63.40 -20.80 -5.60
CA LYS A 2 -63.57 -20.00 -6.85
C LYS A 2 -63.42 -18.47 -6.69
N LYS A 3 -63.69 -17.92 -5.49
CA LYS A 3 -63.58 -16.48 -5.19
C LYS A 3 -62.14 -15.96 -5.04
N PHE A 4 -61.17 -16.85 -4.84
CA PHE A 4 -59.74 -16.46 -4.72
C PHE A 4 -59.01 -16.48 -6.06
N ILE A 5 -59.57 -17.15 -7.07
CA ILE A 5 -59.01 -17.21 -8.44
C ILE A 5 -58.83 -15.81 -9.05
N PRO A 6 -59.82 -14.89 -9.01
CA PRO A 6 -59.61 -13.54 -9.56
C PRO A 6 -58.58 -12.74 -8.77
N ILE A 7 -58.49 -12.95 -7.45
CA ILE A 7 -57.52 -12.25 -6.58
C ILE A 7 -56.08 -12.70 -6.91
N ILE A 8 -55.87 -14.00 -7.10
CA ILE A 8 -54.56 -14.56 -7.48
C ILE A 8 -54.18 -14.09 -8.89
N ALA A 9 -55.13 -14.06 -9.83
CA ALA A 9 -54.88 -13.57 -11.18
C ALA A 9 -54.46 -12.09 -11.19
N VAL A 10 -55.15 -11.23 -10.43
CA VAL A 10 -54.79 -9.81 -10.28
C VAL A 10 -53.43 -9.65 -9.62
N ALA A 11 -53.14 -10.42 -8.57
CA ALA A 11 -51.83 -10.37 -7.88
C ALA A 11 -50.68 -10.76 -8.82
N LEU A 12 -50.86 -11.75 -9.69
CA LEU A 12 -49.85 -12.15 -10.67
C LEU A 12 -49.62 -11.09 -11.76
N VAL A 13 -50.69 -10.45 -12.25
CA VAL A 13 -50.58 -9.38 -13.25
C VAL A 13 -49.89 -8.14 -12.66
N VAL A 14 -50.29 -7.73 -11.45
CA VAL A 14 -49.69 -6.57 -10.76
C VAL A 14 -48.24 -6.87 -10.38
N GLY A 15 -47.95 -8.08 -9.88
CA GLY A 15 -46.59 -8.52 -9.55
C GLY A 15 -45.67 -8.56 -10.77
N GLY A 16 -46.15 -9.10 -11.90
CA GLY A 16 -45.39 -9.14 -13.15
C GLY A 16 -45.12 -7.75 -13.74
N ALA A 17 -46.15 -6.88 -13.76
CA ALA A 17 -46.03 -5.53 -14.30
C ALA A 17 -45.11 -4.63 -13.45
N SER A 18 -45.20 -4.72 -12.12
CA SER A 18 -44.33 -3.96 -11.21
C SER A 18 -42.87 -4.45 -11.25
N PHE A 19 -42.65 -5.76 -11.37
CA PHE A 19 -41.31 -6.32 -11.54
C PHE A 19 -40.65 -5.92 -12.88
N TYR A 20 -41.40 -5.98 -13.98
CA TYR A 20 -40.91 -5.59 -15.30
C TYR A 20 -40.67 -4.08 -15.43
N GLY A 21 -41.59 -3.26 -14.91
CA GLY A 21 -41.42 -1.81 -14.84
C GLY A 21 -40.24 -1.41 -13.96
N GLY A 22 -40.06 -2.08 -12.82
CA GLY A 22 -38.92 -1.89 -11.92
C GLY A 22 -37.58 -2.24 -12.57
N MET A 23 -37.48 -3.37 -13.27
CA MET A 23 -36.25 -3.76 -13.99
C MET A 23 -35.89 -2.79 -15.12
N THR A 24 -36.88 -2.31 -15.89
CA THR A 24 -36.64 -1.38 -17.00
C THR A 24 -36.18 -0.01 -16.48
N TYR A 25 -36.77 0.47 -15.38
CA TYR A 25 -36.36 1.74 -14.74
C TYR A 25 -34.99 1.63 -14.05
N ALA A 26 -34.68 0.49 -13.44
CA ALA A 26 -33.36 0.20 -12.88
C ALA A 26 -32.28 0.08 -13.98
N GLY A 27 -32.62 -0.52 -15.13
CA GLY A 27 -31.72 -0.63 -16.28
C GLY A 27 -31.28 0.72 -16.85
N ASN A 28 -32.21 1.69 -16.94
CA ASN A 28 -31.90 3.04 -17.42
C ASN A 28 -31.09 3.88 -16.42
N LYS A 29 -31.21 3.65 -15.11
CA LYS A 29 -30.30 4.27 -14.10
C LYS A 29 -28.92 3.60 -14.06
N ALA A 30 -28.85 2.29 -14.24
CA ALA A 30 -27.61 1.52 -14.20
C ALA A 30 -26.68 1.75 -15.41
N ALA A 31 -27.13 2.44 -16.46
CA ALA A 31 -26.29 2.86 -17.60
C ALA A 31 -25.58 4.20 -17.32
N VAL A 32 -26.26 5.13 -16.63
CA VAL A 32 -25.68 6.44 -16.22
C VAL A 32 -24.66 6.24 -15.09
N ASP A 33 -24.99 5.40 -14.10
CA ASP A 33 -24.05 5.04 -13.02
C ASP A 33 -22.84 4.24 -13.53
N ARG A 34 -22.97 3.45 -14.61
CA ARG A 34 -21.82 2.70 -15.18
C ARG A 34 -20.84 3.61 -15.89
N GLN A 35 -21.32 4.65 -16.56
CA GLN A 35 -20.49 5.58 -17.30
C GLN A 35 -19.70 6.51 -16.35
N GLU A 36 -20.32 6.94 -15.25
CA GLU A 36 -19.63 7.69 -14.19
C GLU A 36 -18.66 6.81 -13.38
N ARG A 37 -19.02 5.55 -13.09
CA ARG A 37 -18.13 4.60 -12.37
C ARG A 37 -16.94 4.13 -13.20
N MET A 38 -17.07 4.05 -14.52
CA MET A 38 -15.97 3.70 -15.42
C MET A 38 -15.01 4.87 -15.65
N GLN A 39 -15.51 6.12 -15.60
CA GLN A 39 -14.67 7.32 -15.56
C GLN A 39 -13.98 7.50 -14.20
N GLN A 40 -14.61 7.11 -13.08
CA GLN A 40 -13.97 7.08 -11.77
C GLN A 40 -12.95 5.95 -11.61
N PHE A 41 -13.15 4.78 -12.24
CA PHE A 41 -12.13 3.73 -12.31
C PHE A 41 -10.99 4.09 -13.27
N GLY A 42 -11.24 4.83 -14.34
CA GLY A 42 -10.20 5.37 -15.23
C GLY A 42 -9.39 6.51 -14.61
N ALA A 43 -10.01 7.33 -13.76
CA ALA A 43 -9.34 8.43 -13.04
C ALA A 43 -8.62 7.98 -11.75
N ASN A 44 -9.02 6.85 -11.14
CA ASN A 44 -8.31 6.26 -9.99
C ASN A 44 -7.40 5.07 -10.33
N ALA A 45 -7.46 4.52 -11.55
CA ALA A 45 -6.45 3.55 -12.03
C ALA A 45 -5.04 4.19 -12.22
N GLY A 46 -4.96 5.53 -12.26
CA GLY A 46 -3.70 6.28 -12.24
C GLY A 46 -3.24 6.73 -10.84
N ALA A 47 -4.04 6.50 -9.80
CA ALA A 47 -3.80 7.00 -8.44
C ALA A 47 -3.63 5.87 -7.38
N GLY A 48 -3.58 4.61 -7.81
CA GLY A 48 -3.37 3.43 -6.95
C GLY A 48 -1.97 3.29 -6.34
N PHE A 49 -1.11 4.30 -6.43
CA PHE A 49 0.26 4.27 -5.88
C PHE A 49 0.40 4.95 -4.51
N ARG A 50 -0.67 5.49 -3.91
CA ARG A 50 -0.55 6.30 -2.69
C ARG A 50 -1.72 6.15 -1.70
N SER A 51 -2.10 4.94 -1.33
CA SER A 51 -2.80 4.71 -0.05
C SER A 51 -2.85 3.22 0.30
N GLY A 52 -1.68 2.66 0.62
CA GLY A 52 -1.58 1.36 1.27
C GLY A 52 -2.14 1.41 2.69
N ALA A 53 -3.45 1.23 2.84
CA ALA A 53 -4.11 1.04 4.12
C ALA A 53 -5.24 0.01 3.95
N GLY A 54 -4.83 -1.24 3.74
CA GLY A 54 -5.73 -2.38 3.66
C GLY A 54 -5.03 -3.58 3.05
N GLN A 55 -4.98 -4.67 3.79
CA GLN A 55 -4.59 -6.01 3.33
C GLN A 55 -3.08 -6.29 3.14
N ARG A 56 -2.37 -6.51 4.25
CA ARG A 56 -1.22 -7.43 4.30
C ARG A 56 -1.24 -8.27 5.57
N ASP A 57 -2.27 -9.11 5.70
CA ASP A 57 -2.16 -10.30 6.54
C ASP A 57 -1.07 -11.21 5.94
N GLY A 58 0.09 -11.26 6.58
CA GLY A 58 1.10 -12.30 6.35
C GLY A 58 2.27 -11.97 5.43
N GLN A 59 2.41 -10.75 4.89
CA GLN A 59 3.56 -10.38 4.06
C GLN A 59 4.32 -9.20 4.66
N GLY A 60 5.49 -9.52 5.23
CA GLY A 60 6.40 -8.66 6.01
C GLY A 60 6.18 -7.15 5.83
N GLY A 61 5.68 -6.51 6.88
CA GLY A 61 5.58 -5.05 6.97
C GLY A 61 6.92 -4.41 7.32
N PHE A 62 7.19 -3.22 6.78
CA PHE A 62 8.30 -2.40 7.23
C PHE A 62 8.02 -1.92 8.66
N THR A 63 8.93 -2.25 9.59
CA THR A 63 8.86 -1.78 10.98
C THR A 63 10.13 -1.03 11.28
N ALA A 64 9.99 0.21 11.77
CA ALA A 64 11.09 1.06 12.17
C ALA A 64 10.86 1.57 13.59
N GLY A 65 11.95 1.76 14.32
CA GLY A 65 11.92 2.20 15.71
C GLY A 65 13.32 2.25 16.32
N GLU A 66 13.36 2.65 17.58
CA GLU A 66 14.59 2.72 18.38
C GLU A 66 14.76 1.43 19.18
N ILE A 67 15.95 0.82 19.18
CA ILE A 67 16.21 -0.38 20.00
C ILE A 67 16.29 0.02 21.47
N ILE A 68 15.43 -0.56 22.30
CA ILE A 68 15.37 -0.31 23.75
C ILE A 68 15.82 -1.53 24.59
N ALA A 69 15.90 -2.72 23.99
CA ALA A 69 16.49 -3.90 24.60
C ALA A 69 16.97 -4.89 23.52
N LYS A 70 17.91 -5.76 23.87
CA LYS A 70 18.46 -6.79 22.98
C LYS A 70 18.85 -8.04 23.77
N ASP A 71 18.65 -9.21 23.13
CA ASP A 71 19.28 -10.48 23.48
C ASP A 71 19.90 -11.14 22.22
N ASP A 72 20.29 -12.41 22.32
CA ASP A 72 20.96 -13.14 21.23
C ASP A 72 20.02 -13.46 20.05
N LYS A 73 18.73 -13.59 20.29
CA LYS A 73 17.71 -14.03 19.31
C LYS A 73 16.65 -12.98 19.05
N SER A 74 16.70 -11.84 19.73
CA SER A 74 15.68 -10.81 19.60
C SER A 74 16.19 -9.39 19.89
N VAL A 75 15.51 -8.41 19.30
CA VAL A 75 15.63 -6.99 19.64
C VAL A 75 14.24 -6.42 19.94
N THR A 76 14.12 -5.67 21.03
CA THR A 76 12.91 -4.92 21.35
C THR A 76 13.08 -3.49 20.88
N ILE A 77 12.17 -3.04 20.02
CA ILE A 77 12.13 -1.66 19.54
C ILE A 77 10.97 -0.90 20.16
N LYS A 78 11.20 0.38 20.46
CA LYS A 78 10.15 1.37 20.67
C LYS A 78 9.68 1.86 19.31
N ILE A 79 8.38 1.75 19.06
CA ILE A 79 7.74 2.28 17.86
C ILE A 79 7.13 3.62 18.24
N GLN A 80 7.38 4.63 17.42
CA GLN A 80 6.73 5.93 17.60
C GLN A 80 5.34 5.88 16.96
N ASP A 81 4.29 6.23 17.70
CA ASP A 81 2.98 6.47 17.10
C ASP A 81 2.94 7.89 16.54
N ALA A 82 2.89 8.01 15.21
CA ALA A 82 2.84 9.28 14.52
C ALA A 82 1.56 10.09 14.81
N ARG A 83 0.55 9.50 15.46
CA ARG A 83 -0.70 10.17 15.86
C ARG A 83 -0.63 10.79 17.24
N LEU A 84 0.38 10.46 18.05
CA LEU A 84 0.52 10.98 19.41
C LEU A 84 1.50 12.18 19.44
N PRO A 85 1.16 13.31 20.11
CA PRO A 85 1.93 14.56 20.04
C PRO A 85 3.37 14.49 20.58
N ASP A 86 3.70 13.47 21.37
CA ASP A 86 4.95 13.29 22.09
C ASP A 86 5.73 12.06 21.61
N GLY A 87 5.30 11.45 20.51
CA GLY A 87 5.90 10.22 19.99
C GLY A 87 5.84 9.04 20.98
N GLN A 88 4.95 9.11 21.99
CA GLN A 88 4.66 7.95 22.82
C GLN A 88 4.06 6.85 21.93
N GLY A 89 4.50 5.62 22.15
CA GLY A 89 4.07 4.47 21.36
C GLY A 89 4.47 3.18 22.05
N GLY A 90 3.95 2.07 21.52
CA GLY A 90 4.22 0.73 22.07
C GLY A 90 5.62 0.21 21.72
N SER A 91 5.93 -0.98 22.23
CA SER A 91 7.12 -1.73 21.85
C SER A 91 6.77 -2.96 20.99
N LYS A 92 7.71 -3.40 20.15
CA LYS A 92 7.66 -4.70 19.48
C LYS A 92 8.96 -5.44 19.69
N ILE A 93 8.85 -6.76 19.82
CA ILE A 93 9.99 -7.69 19.81
C ILE A 93 10.15 -8.21 18.39
N ILE A 94 11.37 -8.13 17.87
CA ILE A 94 11.77 -8.65 16.55
C ILE A 94 12.67 -9.85 16.81
N PHE A 95 12.25 -11.03 16.35
CA PHE A 95 13.09 -12.22 16.41
C PHE A 95 14.09 -12.24 15.25
N LEU A 96 15.33 -12.60 15.56
CA LEU A 96 16.43 -12.77 14.63
C LEU A 96 16.59 -14.26 14.31
N SER A 97 16.99 -14.54 13.08
CA SER A 97 17.39 -15.88 12.61
C SER A 97 18.77 -15.81 11.99
N ASP A 98 19.38 -16.98 11.76
CA ASP A 98 20.69 -17.09 11.09
C ASP A 98 20.69 -16.51 9.66
N SER A 99 19.51 -16.40 9.03
CA SER A 99 19.34 -15.79 7.71
C SER A 99 19.15 -14.27 7.76
N THR A 100 19.09 -13.66 8.94
CA THR A 100 18.88 -12.21 9.10
C THR A 100 20.13 -11.43 8.69
N LYS A 101 20.04 -10.67 7.60
CA LYS A 101 21.15 -9.81 7.14
C LYS A 101 21.08 -8.45 7.84
N ILE A 102 22.15 -8.05 8.50
CA ILE A 102 22.27 -6.75 9.15
C ILE A 102 23.18 -5.86 8.30
N ALA A 103 22.61 -4.81 7.72
CA ALA A 103 23.37 -3.77 7.03
C ALA A 103 23.58 -2.59 7.97
N LYS A 104 24.82 -2.09 8.04
CA LYS A 104 25.17 -0.89 8.81
C LYS A 104 25.74 0.14 7.85
N SER A 105 25.21 1.36 7.91
CA SER A 105 25.85 2.52 7.29
C SER A 105 26.80 3.15 8.31
N THR A 106 27.96 3.57 7.84
CA THR A 106 28.94 4.35 8.61
C THR A 106 29.43 5.49 7.74
N ASP A 107 29.96 6.54 8.37
CA ASP A 107 30.62 7.61 7.63
C ASP A 107 31.80 7.02 6.86
N GLY A 108 31.89 7.35 5.57
CA GLY A 108 32.95 6.92 4.68
C GLY A 108 34.01 8.00 4.50
N ALA A 109 35.24 7.58 4.25
CA ALA A 109 36.34 8.44 3.86
C ALA A 109 36.56 8.39 2.34
N LEU A 110 37.22 9.42 1.78
CA LEU A 110 37.62 9.41 0.37
C LEU A 110 38.53 8.21 0.03
N SER A 111 39.34 7.76 0.99
CA SER A 111 40.18 6.58 0.85
C SER A 111 39.38 5.28 0.67
N ASP A 112 38.11 5.25 1.07
CA ASP A 112 37.28 4.06 0.89
C ASP A 112 36.81 3.90 -0.55
N LEU A 113 36.89 4.94 -1.38
CA LEU A 113 36.52 4.94 -2.79
C LEU A 113 37.63 4.34 -3.66
N GLU A 114 37.74 3.01 -3.60
CA GLU A 114 38.72 2.24 -4.37
C GLU A 114 38.13 1.71 -5.68
N VAL A 115 39.00 1.49 -6.66
CA VAL A 115 38.62 0.91 -7.96
C VAL A 115 38.02 -0.48 -7.74
N GLY A 116 36.88 -0.73 -8.38
CA GLY A 116 36.15 -2.01 -8.30
C GLY A 116 35.08 -2.06 -7.20
N LYS A 117 34.93 -1.01 -6.37
CA LYS A 117 33.81 -0.92 -5.43
C LYS A 117 32.55 -0.40 -6.12
N ASN A 118 31.40 -0.97 -5.72
CA ASN A 118 30.10 -0.50 -6.17
C ASN A 118 29.66 0.71 -5.35
N ILE A 119 29.23 1.75 -6.03
CA ILE A 119 28.76 2.99 -5.42
C ILE A 119 27.41 3.41 -6.00
N SER A 120 26.63 4.12 -5.19
CA SER A 120 25.48 4.91 -5.63
C SER A 120 25.78 6.37 -5.40
N VAL A 121 25.61 7.20 -6.44
CA VAL A 121 25.94 8.64 -6.40
C VAL A 121 24.66 9.45 -6.56
N ASN A 122 24.42 10.40 -5.67
CA ASN A 122 23.42 11.44 -5.85
C ASN A 122 24.15 12.76 -6.11
N GLY A 123 23.82 13.42 -7.22
CA GLY A 123 24.56 14.59 -7.68
C GLY A 123 23.89 15.27 -8.86
N VAL A 124 24.53 16.33 -9.35
CA VAL A 124 24.05 17.13 -10.49
C VAL A 124 24.80 16.69 -11.75
N PRO A 125 24.11 16.26 -12.81
CA PRO A 125 24.75 15.97 -14.09
C PRO A 125 25.19 17.27 -14.79
N ASN A 126 26.37 17.23 -15.40
CA ASN A 126 26.97 18.35 -16.13
C ASN A 126 26.79 18.15 -17.65
N SER A 127 26.97 19.22 -18.43
CA SER A 127 26.79 19.19 -19.89
C SER A 127 27.85 18.39 -20.65
N ASP A 128 28.98 18.10 -20.01
CA ASP A 128 30.07 17.28 -20.52
C ASP A 128 29.87 15.77 -20.26
N GLY A 129 28.75 15.40 -19.62
CA GLY A 129 28.43 14.02 -19.26
C GLY A 129 29.00 13.57 -17.90
N SER A 130 29.71 14.43 -17.19
CA SER A 130 30.17 14.16 -15.81
C SER A 130 29.06 14.43 -14.78
N ILE A 131 29.27 14.01 -13.52
CA ILE A 131 28.35 14.27 -12.40
C ILE A 131 29.13 14.92 -11.25
N THR A 132 28.61 16.04 -10.75
CA THR A 132 29.08 16.65 -9.51
C THR A 132 28.35 16.01 -8.33
N ALA A 133 29.03 15.12 -7.60
CA ALA A 133 28.45 14.38 -6.48
C ALA A 133 28.14 15.28 -5.28
N GLN A 134 26.95 15.13 -4.70
CA GLN A 134 26.56 15.72 -3.41
C GLN A 134 26.65 14.68 -2.30
N THR A 135 26.27 13.43 -2.59
CA THR A 135 26.44 12.29 -1.69
C THR A 135 26.87 11.05 -2.46
N ILE A 136 27.70 10.23 -1.81
CA ILE A 136 28.15 8.94 -2.32
C ILE A 136 27.86 7.90 -1.25
N GLN A 137 27.18 6.82 -1.62
CA GLN A 137 26.94 5.66 -0.77
C GLN A 137 27.68 4.47 -1.33
N LEU A 138 28.56 3.87 -0.53
CA LEU A 138 29.17 2.59 -0.88
C LEU A 138 28.13 1.47 -0.73
N LEU A 139 28.01 0.65 -1.75
CA LEU A 139 27.13 -0.50 -1.76
C LEU A 139 27.90 -1.74 -1.30
N PRO A 140 27.31 -2.58 -0.43
CA PRO A 140 27.93 -3.86 -0.08
C PRO A 140 28.11 -4.72 -1.33
N GLN A 141 29.27 -5.37 -1.44
CA GLN A 141 29.54 -6.32 -2.52
C GLN A 141 28.81 -7.65 -2.23
N PRO A 142 28.29 -8.33 -3.27
CA PRO A 142 27.58 -9.61 -3.12
C PRO A 142 28.49 -10.75 -2.61
#